data_AF-A0A7X3BZ95-F1
#
_entry.id   AF-A0A7X3BZ95-F1
#
_cell.length_a   1.000
_cell.length_b   1.000
_cell.length_c   1.000
_cell.angle_alpha   90.00
_cell.angle_beta   90.00
_cell.angle_gamma   90.00
#
_symmetry.space_group_name_H-M   'P 1'
#
loop_
_entity.id
_entity.type
_entity.pdbx_description
1 polymer ?
#
loop_
_entity_poly.entity_id
_entity_poly.type
_entity_poly.pdbx_seq_one_letter_code
_entity_poly.pdbx_strand_id
1 'polypeptide(L)' 'EEQVAQIAGSIREFGFTNPVLIDGEGGIIAGHGRVMAARKLGLADVPCIRLAHLSETQKRAYIIADNKLALNAGWDDEM' A
#
# COMPACT_ATOMS: atom_id res chain seq x y z
N GLU A 1 13.39 2.88 -7.78
CA GLU A 1 14.09 2.72 -6.48
C GLU A 1 13.86 3.88 -5.52
N GLU A 2 13.78 5.12 -6.02
CA GLU A 2 13.58 6.32 -5.21
C GLU A 2 12.26 6.33 -4.41
N GLN A 3 11.14 5.97 -5.04
CA GLN A 3 9.84 5.89 -4.35
C GLN A 3 9.86 4.90 -3.18
N VAL A 4 10.49 3.72 -3.34
CA VAL A 4 10.61 2.73 -2.25
C VAL A 4 11.50 3.26 -1.13
N ALA A 5 12.56 4.02 -1.46
CA ALA A 5 13.42 4.64 -0.46
C ALA A 5 12.68 5.73 0.34
N GLN A 6 11.85 6.54 -0.33
CA GLN A 6 10.99 7.54 0.33
C GLN A 6 9.96 6.86 1.25
N ILE A 7 9.29 5.81 0.79
CA ILE A 7 8.36 5.02 1.61
C ILE A 7 9.09 4.39 2.79
N ALA A 8 10.30 3.84 2.60
CA ALA A 8 11.10 3.29 3.69
C ALA A 8 11.53 4.36 4.70
N GLY A 9 11.87 5.57 4.24
CA GLY A 9 12.13 6.71 5.11
C GLY A 9 10.90 7.08 5.94
N SER A 10 9.75 7.20 5.30
CA SER A 10 8.47 7.47 5.96
C SER A 10 8.09 6.39 6.99
N ILE A 11 8.25 5.10 6.65
CA ILE A 11 7.99 3.99 7.58
C ILE A 11 8.97 4.02 8.77
N ARG A 12 10.24 4.37 8.55
CA ARG A 12 11.22 4.48 9.63
C ARG A 12 10.86 5.61 10.60
N GLU A 13 10.41 6.74 10.06
CA GLU A 13 10.11 7.94 10.84
C GLU A 13 8.75 7.85 11.55
N PHE A 14 7.71 7.43 10.83
CA PHE A 14 6.32 7.53 11.28
C PHE A 14 5.66 6.16 11.52
N GLY A 15 6.36 5.06 11.28
CA GLY A 15 5.78 3.72 11.24
C GLY A 15 4.85 3.54 10.04
N PHE A 16 4.09 2.44 10.06
CA PHE A 16 3.05 2.20 9.05
C PHE A 16 1.78 2.98 9.41
N THR A 17 1.55 4.09 8.72
CA THR A 17 0.29 4.83 8.81
C THR A 17 -0.81 4.23 7.92
N ASN A 18 -0.42 3.52 6.85
CA ASN A 18 -1.32 2.84 5.92
C ASN A 18 -0.96 1.35 5.76
N PRO A 19 -1.86 0.41 6.14
CA PRO A 19 -1.60 -1.03 6.11
C PRO A 19 -1.70 -1.61 4.69
N VAL A 20 -0.97 -2.69 4.44
CA VAL A 20 -1.04 -3.44 3.16
C VAL A 20 -2.43 -4.07 3.04
N LEU A 21 -3.06 -3.94 1.88
CA LEU A 21 -4.37 -4.54 1.65
C LEU A 21 -4.16 -5.89 0.98
N ILE A 22 -4.69 -6.94 1.60
CA ILE A 22 -4.56 -8.32 1.11
C ILE A 22 -5.93 -8.93 0.89
N ASP A 23 -6.02 -9.89 -0.02
CA ASP A 23 -7.22 -10.69 -0.21
C ASP A 23 -7.35 -11.83 0.83
N GLY A 24 -8.39 -12.64 0.69
CA GLY A 24 -8.64 -13.78 1.58
C GLY A 24 -7.53 -14.83 1.60
N GLU A 25 -6.75 -14.94 0.51
CA GLU A 25 -5.67 -15.91 0.33
C GLU A 25 -4.29 -15.34 0.68
N GLY A 26 -4.21 -14.04 0.99
CA GLY A 26 -2.97 -13.33 1.31
C GLY A 26 -2.29 -12.67 0.11
N GLY A 27 -2.93 -12.68 -1.06
CA GLY A 27 -2.48 -11.92 -2.22
C GLY A 27 -2.56 -10.41 -1.98
N ILE A 28 -1.56 -9.66 -2.42
CA ILE A 28 -1.53 -8.20 -2.22
C ILE A 28 -2.48 -7.53 -3.22
N ILE A 29 -3.48 -6.84 -2.71
CA ILE A 29 -4.39 -5.98 -3.48
C ILE A 29 -3.76 -4.58 -3.66
N ALA A 30 -3.25 -3.98 -2.58
CA ALA A 30 -2.61 -2.66 -2.59
C ALA A 30 -1.50 -2.55 -1.54
N GLY A 31 -0.50 -1.71 -1.81
CA GLY A 31 0.63 -1.50 -0.89
C GLY A 31 1.93 -2.25 -1.24
N HIS A 32 2.12 -2.67 -2.50
CA HIS A 32 3.36 -3.29 -2.98
C HIS A 32 4.62 -2.46 -2.61
N GLY A 33 4.56 -1.13 -2.75
CA GLY A 33 5.65 -0.23 -2.36
C GLY A 33 6.00 -0.31 -0.87
N ARG A 34 5.00 -0.50 0.00
CA ARG A 34 5.18 -0.65 1.45
C ARG A 34 5.83 -2.00 1.80
N VAL A 35 5.48 -3.08 1.09
CA VAL A 35 6.15 -4.39 1.24
C VAL A 35 7.61 -4.32 0.79
N MET A 36 7.90 -3.68 -0.35
CA MET A 36 9.28 -3.49 -0.80
C MET A 36 10.10 -2.63 0.18
N ALA A 37 9.50 -1.57 0.73
CA ALA A 37 10.12 -0.73 1.75
C ALA A 37 10.40 -1.51 3.04
N ALA A 38 9.43 -2.30 3.52
CA ALA A 38 9.60 -3.17 4.69
C ALA A 38 10.76 -4.15 4.52
N ARG A 39 10.87 -4.79 3.34
CA ARG A 39 12.00 -5.66 3.00
C ARG A 39 13.33 -4.92 3.04
N LYS A 40 13.38 -3.70 2.49
CA LYS A 40 14.59 -2.85 2.54
C LYS A 40 14.98 -2.46 3.98
N LEU A 41 14.00 -2.34 4.87
CA LEU A 41 14.20 -2.05 6.30
C LEU A 41 14.51 -3.31 7.14
N GLY A 42 14.47 -4.51 6.56
CA GLY A 42 14.68 -5.77 7.29
C GLY A 42 13.52 -6.14 8.23
N LEU A 43 12.31 -5.63 7.98
CA LEU A 43 11.14 -5.96 8.78
C LEU A 43 10.60 -7.35 8.38
N ALA A 44 10.36 -8.20 9.37
CA ALA A 44 9.81 -9.54 9.17
C ALA A 44 8.30 -9.50 8.83
N ASP A 45 7.58 -8.55 9.44
CA ASP A 45 6.13 -8.45 9.35
C ASP A 45 5.70 -7.05 8.91
N VAL A 46 4.52 -6.97 8.27
CA VAL A 46 3.87 -5.71 7.89
C VAL A 46 2.41 -5.74 8.35
N PRO A 47 1.83 -4.60 8.77
CA PRO A 47 0.43 -4.56 9.11
C PRO A 47 -0.42 -4.70 7.85
N CYS A 48 -1.41 -5.59 7.93
CA CYS A 48 -2.30 -5.91 6.83
C CYS A 48 -3.76 -5.74 7.22
N ILE A 49 -4.58 -5.25 6.29
CA ILE A 49 -6.04 -5.38 6.34
C ILE A 49 -6.46 -6.44 5.32
N ARG A 50 -7.17 -7.45 5.79
CA ARG A 50 -7.68 -8.53 4.94
C ARG A 50 -9.07 -8.19 4.41
N LEU A 51 -9.19 -8.03 3.10
CA LEU A 51 -10.44 -7.77 2.39
C LEU A 51 -11.11 -9.08 1.92
N ALA A 52 -11.21 -10.06 2.82
CA ALA A 52 -11.74 -11.39 2.52
C ALA A 52 -13.23 -11.40 2.11
N HIS A 53 -13.95 -10.30 2.39
CA HIS A 53 -15.36 -10.13 2.05
C HIS A 53 -15.59 -9.70 0.60
N LEU A 54 -14.53 -9.36 -0.15
CA LEU A 54 -14.65 -8.94 -1.55
C LEU A 54 -14.65 -10.15 -2.48
N SER A 55 -15.63 -10.20 -3.37
CA SER A 55 -15.58 -11.06 -4.56
C SER A 55 -14.46 -10.64 -5.50
N GLU A 56 -14.03 -11.51 -6.41
CA GLU A 56 -13.02 -11.21 -7.43
C GLU A 56 -13.33 -9.94 -8.23
N THR A 57 -14.60 -9.76 -8.60
CA THR A 57 -15.05 -8.55 -9.30
C THR A 57 -14.89 -7.30 -8.45
N GLN A 58 -15.24 -7.37 -7.16
CA GLN A 58 -15.08 -6.24 -6.24
C GLN A 58 -13.60 -5.94 -5.96
N LYS A 59 -12.73 -6.96 -5.83
CA LYS A 59 -11.28 -6.76 -5.71
C LYS A 59 -10.73 -6.00 -6.91
N ARG A 60 -11.07 -6.40 -8.13
CA ARG A 60 -10.65 -5.72 -9.37
C ARG A 60 -11.17 -4.27 -9.42
N ALA A 61 -12.44 -4.06 -9.08
CA ALA A 61 -13.03 -2.72 -9.02
C ALA A 61 -12.30 -1.83 -8.00
N TYR A 62 -11.97 -2.38 -6.83
CA TYR A 62 -11.23 -1.68 -5.80
C TYR A 62 -9.83 -1.28 -6.27
N ILE A 63 -9.08 -2.19 -6.90
CA ILE A 63 -7.74 -1.91 -7.44
C ILE A 63 -7.79 -0.74 -8.43
N ILE A 64 -8.79 -0.73 -9.31
CA ILE A 64 -8.97 0.35 -10.28
C ILE A 64 -9.29 1.68 -9.58
N ALA A 65 -10.18 1.66 -8.59
CA ALA A 65 -10.55 2.86 -7.83
C ALA A 65 -9.37 3.43 -7.03
N ASP A 66 -8.64 2.58 -6.30
CA ASP A 66 -7.48 2.96 -5.48
C ASP A 66 -6.36 3.57 -6.34
N ASN A 67 -6.02 2.92 -7.47
CA ASN A 67 -5.02 3.44 -8.40
C ASN A 67 -5.44 4.78 -9.01
N LYS A 68 -6.73 4.95 -9.34
CA LYS A 68 -7.23 6.22 -9.90
C LYS A 68 -7.21 7.34 -8.88
N LEU A 69 -7.54 7.07 -7.62
CA LEU A 69 -7.40 8.04 -6.53
C LEU A 69 -5.94 8.44 -6.33
N ALA A 70 -5.01 7.48 -6.36
CA ALA A 70 -3.59 7.76 -6.23
C ALA A 70 -3.04 8.61 -7.40
N LEU A 71 -3.50 8.38 -8.63
CA LEU A 71 -3.11 9.19 -9.79
C LEU A 71 -3.71 10.60 -9.75
N ASN A 72 -4.90 10.75 -9.16
CA ASN A 72 -5.56 12.05 -8.99
C ASN A 72 -5.04 12.83 -7.77
N ALA A 73 -4.37 12.17 -6.83
CA ALA A 73 -3.75 12.78 -5.65
C ALA A 73 -2.41 13.44 -6.00
N GLY A 74 -2.38 14.22 -7.08
CA GLY A 74 -1.28 15.15 -7.35
C GLY A 74 -1.18 16.12 -6.17
N TRP A 75 0.05 16.36 -5.72
CA TRP A 75 0.30 17.37 -4.69
C TRP A 75 -0.11 18.73 -5.26
N ASP A 76 -1.03 19.41 -4.57
CA ASP A 76 -1.27 20.82 -4.81
C ASP A 76 -0.29 21.58 -3.91
N ASP A 77 0.64 22.32 -4.51
CA ASP A 77 1.68 23.07 -3.79
C ASP A 77 1.10 24.31 -3.06
N GLU A 78 -0.22 24.56 -3.13
CA GLU A 78 -0.92 25.64 -2.40
C GLU A 78 -1.28 25.31 -0.94
N MET A 79 -0.54 24.41 -0.27
CA MET A 79 -0.73 24.13 1.17
C MET A 79 0.21 24.93 2.09
#